data_AF-A0A5M8EC69-F1
#
_entry.id   AF-A0A5M8EC69-F1
#
_cell.length_a   1.000
_cell.length_b   1.000
_cell.length_c   1.000
_cell.angle_alpha   90.00
_cell.angle_beta   90.00
_cell.angle_gamma   90.00
#
_symmetry.space_group_name_H-M   'P 1'
#
loop_
_entity.id
_entity.type
_entity.pdbx_description
1 polymer ?
#
loop_
_entity_poly.entity_id
_entity_poly.type
_entity_poly.pdbx_seq_one_letter_code
_entity_poly.pdbx_strand_id
1 'polypeptide(L)'
;MSREIRLNAFDMNCVGHQSPGLWAHPRDRSWQYKDLEYWTDLAKILERGKFDGLFIADVLGIYDVYNGNGDAAIRQATQVPVNDPLSLIAPMALVTEHLGFGLTASLSFEHPYPFARRLSTLDHLTKGRIGWNIVTSYLESGAKNLGQKAQTEHDARYDYAEEYLEVCYKLWEGSWE
;
A
#
# COMPACT_ATOMS: atom_id res chain seq x y z
N MET A 1 32.82 -9.91 -0.05
CA MET A 1 31.50 -10.53 -0.19
C MET A 1 30.79 -9.90 -1.38
N SER A 2 30.25 -10.69 -2.30
CA SER A 2 29.35 -10.16 -3.34
C SER A 2 28.04 -9.71 -2.70
N ARG A 3 27.51 -8.56 -3.11
CA ARG A 3 26.19 -8.10 -2.66
C ARG A 3 25.12 -8.76 -3.52
N GLU A 4 24.09 -9.29 -2.88
CA GLU A 4 22.92 -9.84 -3.57
C GLU A 4 21.96 -8.71 -3.96
N ILE A 5 21.30 -8.87 -5.11
CA ILE A 5 20.24 -7.96 -5.54
C ILE A 5 18.98 -8.31 -4.76
N ARG A 6 18.34 -7.30 -4.16
CA ARG A 6 17.06 -7.45 -3.47
C ARG A 6 15.92 -7.42 -4.47
N LEU A 7 15.00 -8.38 -4.39
CA LEU A 7 13.87 -8.55 -5.30
C LEU A 7 12.56 -8.36 -4.56
N ASN A 8 11.82 -7.32 -4.93
CA ASN A 8 10.46 -7.08 -4.46
C ASN A 8 9.46 -7.27 -5.61
N ALA A 9 8.37 -7.98 -5.34
CA ALA A 9 7.21 -7.97 -6.22
C ALA A 9 6.41 -6.70 -5.99
N PHE A 10 5.98 -6.04 -7.07
CA PHE A 10 5.25 -4.78 -6.98
C PHE A 10 3.79 -4.99 -7.41
N ASP A 11 2.89 -4.86 -6.46
CA ASP A 11 1.46 -5.11 -6.65
C ASP A 11 0.62 -4.00 -5.99
N MET A 12 -0.70 -4.05 -6.14
CA MET A 12 -1.64 -3.10 -5.57
C MET A 12 -2.98 -3.80 -5.36
N ASN A 13 -3.69 -3.47 -4.28
CA ASN A 13 -5.00 -4.08 -3.99
C ASN A 13 -6.12 -3.50 -4.88
N CYS A 14 -5.98 -3.69 -6.19
CA CYS A 14 -6.87 -3.20 -7.24
C CYS A 14 -6.82 -4.16 -8.45
N VAL A 15 -7.55 -3.83 -9.52
CA VAL A 15 -7.51 -4.60 -10.78
C VAL A 15 -6.34 -4.13 -11.66
N GLY A 16 -6.37 -2.89 -12.15
CA GLY A 16 -5.34 -2.36 -13.05
C GLY A 16 -4.30 -1.52 -12.32
N HIS A 17 -3.11 -2.07 -12.08
CA HIS A 17 -2.01 -1.34 -11.41
C HIS A 17 -1.12 -0.55 -12.39
N GLN A 18 -0.19 -1.22 -13.08
CA GLN A 18 0.85 -0.59 -13.93
C GLN A 18 0.72 -0.90 -15.42
N SER A 19 -0.13 -1.86 -15.81
CA SER A 19 -0.27 -2.31 -17.19
C SER A 19 -1.71 -2.16 -17.67
N PRO A 20 -2.12 -0.96 -18.13
CA PRO A 20 -3.48 -0.68 -18.55
C PRO A 20 -3.98 -1.69 -19.60
N GLY A 21 -5.20 -2.21 -19.39
CA GLY A 21 -5.86 -3.13 -20.31
C GLY A 21 -5.43 -4.60 -20.21
N LEU A 22 -4.33 -4.95 -19.53
CA LEU A 22 -3.90 -6.35 -19.41
C LEU A 22 -4.84 -7.20 -18.54
N TRP A 23 -5.67 -6.58 -17.70
CA TRP A 23 -6.73 -7.27 -16.95
C TRP A 23 -7.72 -8.02 -17.85
N ALA A 24 -7.84 -7.63 -19.13
CA ALA A 24 -8.69 -8.31 -20.11
C ALA A 24 -8.02 -9.52 -20.77
N HIS A 25 -6.72 -9.76 -20.53
CA HIS A 25 -6.01 -10.90 -21.09
C HIS A 25 -6.57 -12.21 -20.49
N PRO A 26 -6.82 -13.28 -21.29
CA PRO A 26 -7.49 -14.50 -20.79
C PRO A 26 -6.77 -15.26 -19.65
N ARG A 27 -5.48 -14.98 -19.43
CA ARG A 27 -4.67 -15.56 -18.34
C ARG A 27 -4.56 -14.65 -17.12
N ASP A 28 -5.04 -13.41 -17.22
CA ASP A 28 -4.95 -12.47 -16.12
C ASP A 28 -5.92 -12.84 -15.00
N ARG A 29 -5.47 -12.62 -13.77
CA ARG A 29 -6.23 -12.93 -12.55
C ARG A 29 -6.36 -11.73 -11.62
N SER A 30 -5.96 -10.53 -12.03
CA SER A 30 -6.01 -9.31 -11.21
C SER A 30 -7.44 -8.96 -10.78
N TRP A 31 -8.46 -9.38 -11.54
CA TRP A 31 -9.87 -9.24 -11.15
C TRP A 31 -10.24 -10.02 -9.87
N GLN A 32 -9.41 -10.98 -9.47
CA GLN A 32 -9.52 -11.76 -8.23
C GLN A 32 -8.88 -11.06 -7.02
N TYR A 33 -8.48 -9.78 -7.13
CA TYR A 33 -7.91 -9.01 -6.01
C TYR A 33 -8.79 -8.98 -4.74
N LYS A 34 -10.09 -9.29 -4.84
CA LYS A 34 -11.01 -9.38 -3.70
C LYS A 34 -10.97 -10.73 -2.98
N ASP A 35 -10.37 -11.73 -3.61
CA ASP A 35 -10.30 -13.10 -3.11
C ASP A 35 -9.04 -13.25 -2.26
N LEU A 36 -9.17 -13.73 -1.04
CA LEU A 36 -8.03 -13.85 -0.12
C LEU A 36 -7.01 -14.90 -0.62
N GLU A 37 -7.51 -15.90 -1.34
CA GLU A 37 -6.72 -16.96 -1.98
C GLU A 37 -5.76 -16.39 -3.02
N TYR A 38 -6.15 -15.33 -3.75
CA TYR A 38 -5.26 -14.67 -4.72
C TYR A 38 -3.98 -14.16 -4.03
N TRP A 39 -4.14 -13.46 -2.92
CA TRP A 39 -3.05 -12.87 -2.15
C TRP A 39 -2.20 -13.90 -1.42
N THR A 40 -2.84 -14.88 -0.78
CA THR A 40 -2.12 -15.94 -0.06
C THR A 40 -1.36 -16.87 -1.01
N ASP A 41 -1.89 -17.15 -2.20
CA ASP A 41 -1.17 -17.91 -3.22
C ASP A 41 -0.01 -17.10 -3.82
N LEU A 42 -0.19 -15.79 -4.07
CA LEU A 42 0.89 -14.91 -4.48
C LEU A 42 2.03 -14.91 -3.46
N ALA A 43 1.72 -14.74 -2.17
CA ALA A 43 2.72 -14.76 -1.10
C ALA A 43 3.53 -16.07 -1.08
N LYS A 44 2.87 -17.22 -1.20
CA LYS A 44 3.54 -18.54 -1.30
C LYS A 44 4.42 -18.65 -2.55
N ILE A 45 3.98 -18.09 -3.68
CA ILE A 45 4.76 -18.08 -4.93
C ILE A 45 6.04 -17.27 -4.74
N LEU A 46 5.93 -16.07 -4.15
CA LEU A 46 7.06 -15.16 -3.93
C LEU A 46 8.07 -15.74 -2.93
N GLU A 47 7.59 -16.33 -1.84
CA GLU A 47 8.47 -16.99 -0.87
C GLU A 47 9.22 -18.18 -1.46
N ARG A 48 8.53 -19.03 -2.25
CA ARG A 48 9.18 -20.10 -3.01
C ARG A 48 10.22 -19.54 -3.99
N GLY A 49 9.93 -18.39 -4.59
CA GLY A 49 10.79 -17.66 -5.51
C GLY A 49 11.93 -16.88 -4.85
N LYS A 50 12.05 -16.90 -3.51
CA LYS A 50 13.09 -16.18 -2.75
C LYS A 50 13.08 -14.66 -2.95
N PHE A 51 11.89 -14.10 -3.18
CA PHE A 51 11.70 -12.65 -3.11
C PHE A 51 11.94 -12.16 -1.68
N ASP A 52 12.53 -10.97 -1.55
CA ASP A 52 12.73 -10.31 -0.27
C ASP A 52 11.40 -9.76 0.27
N GLY A 53 10.51 -9.32 -0.62
CA GLY A 53 9.20 -8.85 -0.19
C GLY A 53 8.15 -8.68 -1.29
N LEU A 54 6.91 -8.54 -0.83
CA LEU A 54 5.78 -8.04 -1.60
C LEU A 54 5.57 -6.57 -1.22
N PHE A 55 5.72 -5.67 -2.19
CA PHE A 55 5.44 -4.26 -2.06
C PHE A 55 4.06 -3.95 -2.63
N ILE A 56 3.16 -3.45 -1.79
CA ILE A 56 1.76 -3.16 -2.10
C ILE A 56 1.58 -1.64 -2.15
N ALA A 57 1.37 -1.11 -3.36
CA ALA A 57 1.02 0.28 -3.60
C ALA A 57 -0.39 0.59 -3.09
N ASP A 58 -0.69 1.88 -2.91
CA ASP A 58 -2.02 2.35 -2.53
C ASP A 58 -2.27 3.79 -3.01
N VAL A 59 -3.54 4.12 -3.25
CA VAL A 59 -4.04 5.47 -3.48
C VAL A 59 -5.44 5.63 -2.87
N LEU A 60 -5.75 6.83 -2.39
CA LEU A 60 -7.06 7.16 -1.80
C LEU A 60 -7.96 8.00 -2.70
N GLY A 61 -7.44 8.40 -3.86
CA GLY A 61 -8.17 9.15 -4.88
C GLY A 61 -8.37 8.33 -6.14
N ILE A 62 -9.14 8.90 -7.06
CA ILE A 62 -9.35 8.37 -8.41
C ILE A 62 -8.49 9.21 -9.37
N TYR A 63 -7.98 8.58 -10.42
CA TYR A 63 -7.36 9.28 -11.53
C TYR A 63 -8.42 9.98 -12.38
N ASP A 64 -8.71 11.24 -12.08
CA ASP A 64 -9.79 12.04 -12.66
C ASP A 64 -9.31 13.29 -13.42
N VAL A 65 -7.99 13.44 -13.59
CA VAL A 65 -7.38 14.57 -14.32
C VAL A 65 -7.65 14.48 -15.82
N TYR A 66 -7.50 13.29 -16.41
CA TYR A 66 -7.68 13.10 -17.85
C TYR A 66 -9.14 13.31 -18.26
N ASN A 67 -9.38 14.23 -19.21
CA ASN A 67 -10.73 14.69 -19.61
C ASN A 67 -11.58 15.27 -18.46
N GLY A 68 -10.95 15.64 -17.33
CA GLY A 68 -11.62 16.28 -16.19
C GLY A 68 -12.65 15.41 -15.47
N ASN A 69 -12.59 14.09 -15.62
CA ASN A 69 -13.43 13.14 -14.89
C ASN A 69 -12.75 11.77 -14.73
N GLY A 70 -13.31 10.92 -13.87
CA GLY A 70 -12.81 9.57 -13.58
C GLY A 70 -13.25 8.47 -14.55
N ASP A 71 -14.00 8.77 -15.61
CA ASP A 71 -14.65 7.75 -16.45
C ASP A 71 -13.63 6.83 -17.12
N ALA A 72 -12.50 7.38 -17.57
CA ALA A 72 -11.45 6.60 -18.20
C ALA A 72 -10.83 5.62 -17.20
N ALA A 73 -10.55 6.08 -15.97
CA ALA A 73 -9.99 5.25 -14.92
C ALA A 73 -10.97 4.14 -14.51
N ILE A 74 -12.25 4.47 -14.34
CA ILE A 74 -13.31 3.50 -14.01
C ILE A 74 -13.47 2.45 -15.11
N ARG A 75 -13.56 2.89 -16.38
CA ARG A 75 -13.76 1.97 -17.53
C ARG A 75 -12.57 1.02 -17.72
N GLN A 76 -11.36 1.49 -17.44
CA GLN A 76 -10.12 0.72 -17.62
C GLN A 76 -9.61 0.05 -16.34
N ALA A 77 -10.35 0.19 -15.24
CA ALA A 77 -9.99 -0.27 -13.91
C ALA A 77 -8.61 0.24 -13.42
N THR A 78 -8.22 1.45 -13.83
CA THR A 78 -6.92 2.07 -13.51
C THR A 78 -6.90 2.50 -12.05
N GLN A 79 -6.39 1.62 -11.19
CA GLN A 79 -6.29 1.80 -9.73
C GLN A 79 -7.63 2.16 -9.06
N VAL A 80 -8.74 1.83 -9.71
CA VAL A 80 -10.11 1.95 -9.20
C VAL A 80 -10.92 0.79 -9.78
N PRO A 81 -11.63 -0.02 -8.97
CA PRO A 81 -11.70 0.01 -7.51
C PRO A 81 -10.34 -0.31 -6.85
N VAL A 82 -10.13 0.23 -5.65
CA VAL A 82 -8.98 -0.05 -4.79
C VAL A 82 -9.48 -0.42 -3.39
N ASN A 83 -8.87 -1.41 -2.76
CA ASN A 83 -9.17 -1.86 -1.41
C ASN A 83 -7.98 -1.60 -0.48
N ASP A 84 -8.25 -1.53 0.83
CA ASP A 84 -7.21 -1.30 1.84
C ASP A 84 -6.13 -2.41 1.79
N PRO A 85 -4.84 -2.07 1.67
CA PRO A 85 -3.77 -3.06 1.67
C PRO A 85 -3.43 -3.61 3.07
N LEU A 86 -3.71 -2.89 4.16
CA LEU A 86 -3.33 -3.33 5.52
C LEU A 86 -3.99 -4.67 5.88
N SER A 87 -5.24 -4.84 5.47
CA SER A 87 -6.05 -6.02 5.78
C SER A 87 -5.54 -7.31 5.10
N LEU A 88 -4.70 -7.21 4.06
CA LEU A 88 -4.14 -8.37 3.36
C LEU A 88 -2.96 -9.02 4.09
N ILE A 89 -2.28 -8.25 4.95
CA ILE A 89 -0.96 -8.60 5.47
C ILE A 89 -1.03 -9.83 6.38
N ALA A 90 -1.93 -9.85 7.36
CA ALA A 90 -1.99 -10.94 8.33
C ALA A 90 -2.27 -12.32 7.68
N PRO A 91 -3.22 -12.45 6.73
CA PRO A 91 -3.41 -13.68 5.96
C PRO A 91 -2.17 -14.14 5.18
N MET A 92 -1.47 -13.22 4.50
CA MET A 92 -0.25 -13.56 3.75
C MET A 92 0.90 -13.93 4.68
N ALA A 93 1.04 -13.22 5.80
CA ALA A 93 2.05 -13.50 6.83
C ALA A 93 1.84 -14.87 7.48
N LEU A 94 0.60 -15.34 7.61
CA LEU A 94 0.29 -16.67 8.15
C LEU A 94 0.81 -17.81 7.27
N VAL A 95 0.88 -17.61 5.95
CA VAL A 95 1.28 -18.63 4.97
C VAL A 95 2.72 -18.49 4.48
N THR A 96 3.51 -17.63 5.12
CA THR A 96 4.91 -17.31 4.78
C THR A 96 5.78 -17.20 6.03
N GLU A 97 7.04 -17.58 5.93
CA GLU A 97 8.01 -17.51 7.02
C GLU A 97 8.99 -16.34 6.88
N HIS A 98 9.37 -15.98 5.65
CA HIS A 98 10.48 -15.06 5.39
C HIS A 98 10.11 -13.86 4.52
N LEU A 99 9.04 -13.96 3.71
CA LEU A 99 8.65 -12.88 2.82
C LEU A 99 8.33 -11.60 3.60
N GLY A 100 8.97 -10.49 3.26
CA GLY A 100 8.65 -9.16 3.79
C GLY A 100 7.40 -8.57 3.13
N PHE A 101 6.73 -7.65 3.83
CA PHE A 101 5.56 -6.96 3.30
C PHE A 101 5.74 -5.45 3.40
N GLY A 102 6.02 -4.79 2.28
CA GLY A 102 6.03 -3.34 2.19
C GLY A 102 4.64 -2.84 1.84
N LEU A 103 4.01 -2.04 2.69
CA LEU A 103 2.71 -1.44 2.39
C LEU A 103 2.81 0.06 2.23
N THR A 104 2.06 0.60 1.28
CA THR A 104 1.86 2.03 1.14
C THR A 104 0.70 2.45 2.04
N ALA A 105 0.96 3.42 2.91
CA ALA A 105 -0.07 4.08 3.71
C ALA A 105 0.23 5.58 3.72
N SER A 106 -0.76 6.38 3.32
CA SER A 106 -0.57 7.82 3.25
C SER A 106 -0.74 8.50 4.60
N LEU A 107 0.15 9.44 4.88
CA LEU A 107 0.14 10.28 6.08
C LEU A 107 -1.14 11.13 6.18
N SER A 108 -1.73 11.48 5.05
CA SER A 108 -2.92 12.36 4.99
C SER A 108 -4.24 11.66 5.32
N PHE A 109 -4.23 10.33 5.49
CA PHE A 109 -5.44 9.51 5.59
C PHE A 109 -5.96 9.36 7.01
N GLU A 110 -5.06 9.07 7.94
CA GLU A 110 -5.40 8.76 9.31
C GLU A 110 -4.41 9.39 10.27
N HIS A 111 -4.86 9.60 11.50
CA HIS A 111 -4.03 10.19 12.53
C HIS A 111 -2.83 9.27 12.87
N PRO A 112 -1.64 9.79 13.21
CA PRO A 112 -0.45 8.97 13.49
C PRO A 112 -0.65 7.96 14.61
N TYR A 113 -1.44 8.29 15.63
CA TYR A 113 -1.69 7.40 16.77
C TYR A 113 -2.37 6.05 16.41
N PRO A 114 -3.57 6.01 15.79
CA PRO A 114 -4.16 4.74 15.36
C PRO A 114 -3.33 4.00 14.31
N PHE A 115 -2.63 4.73 13.42
CA PHE A 115 -1.73 4.11 12.45
C PHE A 115 -0.55 3.40 13.13
N ALA A 116 0.11 4.07 14.06
CA ALA A 116 1.22 3.52 14.83
C ALA A 116 0.83 2.20 15.49
N ARG A 117 -0.36 2.13 16.10
CA ARG A 117 -0.92 0.89 16.67
C ARG A 117 -1.13 -0.20 15.63
N ARG A 118 -1.70 0.12 14.45
CA ARG A 118 -1.94 -0.87 13.39
C ARG A 118 -0.62 -1.42 12.85
N LEU A 119 0.38 -0.55 12.65
CA LEU A 119 1.68 -0.99 12.17
C LEU A 119 2.40 -1.86 13.21
N SER A 120 2.40 -1.49 14.50
CA SER A 120 2.93 -2.35 15.58
C SER A 120 2.20 -3.69 15.65
N THR A 121 0.87 -3.70 15.45
CA THR A 121 0.10 -4.95 15.40
C THR A 121 0.58 -5.85 14.27
N LEU A 122 0.76 -5.31 13.06
CA LEU A 122 1.27 -6.06 11.92
C LEU A 122 2.72 -6.50 12.12
N ASP A 123 3.56 -5.66 12.73
CA ASP A 123 4.94 -6.02 13.04
C ASP A 123 5.00 -7.25 13.96
N HIS A 124 4.21 -7.26 15.04
CA HIS A 124 4.09 -8.42 15.92
C HIS A 124 3.52 -9.66 15.22
N LEU A 125 2.42 -9.52 14.46
CA LEU A 125 1.78 -10.65 13.77
C LEU A 125 2.68 -11.24 12.67
N THR A 126 3.48 -10.40 12.02
CA THR A 126 4.40 -10.82 10.96
C THR A 126 5.77 -11.23 11.50
N LYS A 127 6.05 -11.00 12.79
CA LYS A 127 7.36 -11.22 13.45
C LYS A 127 8.48 -10.38 12.84
N GLY A 128 8.27 -9.07 12.71
CA GLY A 128 9.30 -8.14 12.23
C GLY A 128 9.46 -8.08 10.71
N ARG A 129 8.42 -8.43 9.94
CA ARG A 129 8.48 -8.50 8.47
C ARG A 129 7.69 -7.40 7.76
N ILE A 130 7.24 -6.39 8.50
CA ILE A 130 6.49 -5.27 7.93
C ILE A 130 7.43 -4.15 7.48
N GLY A 131 7.09 -3.52 6.36
CA GLY A 131 7.72 -2.31 5.87
C GLY A 131 6.64 -1.28 5.54
N TRP A 132 6.97 -0.01 5.75
CA TRP A 132 6.08 1.10 5.44
C TRP A 132 6.70 1.99 4.36
N ASN A 133 6.00 2.08 3.22
CA ASN A 133 6.25 3.08 2.20
C ASN A 133 5.49 4.36 2.56
N ILE A 134 6.24 5.36 3.03
CA ILE A 134 5.72 6.65 3.49
C ILE A 134 5.38 7.52 2.28
N VAL A 135 4.10 7.91 2.14
CA VAL A 135 3.64 8.75 1.02
C VAL A 135 2.73 9.88 1.48
N THR A 136 2.83 11.01 0.79
CA THR A 136 2.07 12.24 1.09
C THR A 136 0.76 12.37 0.30
N SER A 137 0.37 11.33 -0.44
CA SER A 137 -0.72 11.37 -1.43
C SER A 137 -0.49 12.42 -2.52
N TYR A 138 -1.33 12.46 -3.56
CA TYR A 138 -1.28 13.53 -4.59
C TYR A 138 -2.58 13.72 -5.35
N LEU A 139 -3.50 12.75 -5.32
CA LEU A 139 -4.79 12.86 -6.00
C LEU A 139 -5.73 13.81 -5.25
N GLU A 140 -6.24 14.83 -5.95
CA GLU A 140 -7.10 15.86 -5.36
C GLU A 140 -8.42 15.30 -4.85
N SER A 141 -8.98 14.31 -5.55
CA SER A 141 -10.17 13.58 -5.12
C SER A 141 -10.01 12.93 -3.75
N GLY A 142 -8.82 12.43 -3.41
CA GLY A 142 -8.52 11.86 -2.09
C GLY A 142 -8.64 12.90 -0.97
N ALA A 143 -8.06 14.09 -1.16
CA ALA A 143 -8.16 15.20 -0.20
C ALA A 143 -9.61 15.64 0.01
N LYS A 144 -10.37 15.79 -1.09
CA LYS A 144 -11.79 16.17 -1.05
C LYS A 144 -12.64 15.14 -0.30
N ASN A 145 -12.42 13.84 -0.54
CA ASN A 145 -13.13 12.76 0.14
C ASN A 145 -12.83 12.69 1.64
N LEU A 146 -11.65 13.16 2.07
CA LEU A 146 -11.25 13.28 3.48
C LEU A 146 -11.67 14.62 4.12
N GLY A 147 -12.52 15.41 3.43
CA GLY A 147 -13.04 16.66 3.95
C GLY A 147 -12.10 17.86 3.85
N GLN A 148 -10.98 17.73 3.13
CA GLN A 148 -10.08 18.84 2.82
C GLN A 148 -10.60 19.61 1.60
N LYS A 149 -10.34 20.92 1.55
CA LYS A 149 -10.81 21.76 0.43
C LYS A 149 -10.08 21.47 -0.88
N ALA A 150 -8.79 21.20 -0.78
CA ALA A 150 -7.88 20.91 -1.88
C ALA A 150 -6.68 20.12 -1.34
N GLN A 151 -5.85 19.60 -2.22
CA GLN A 151 -4.53 19.10 -1.83
C GLN A 151 -3.69 20.26 -1.28
N THR A 152 -3.01 20.01 -0.17
CA THR A 152 -2.01 20.92 0.36
C THR A 152 -0.81 21.01 -0.59
N GLU A 153 -0.14 22.17 -0.56
CA GLU A 153 1.07 22.40 -1.35
C GLU A 153 2.12 21.32 -1.11
N HIS A 154 2.91 21.02 -2.15
CA HIS A 154 3.84 19.89 -2.15
C HIS A 154 4.74 19.88 -0.91
N ASP A 155 5.40 21.00 -0.61
CA ASP A 155 6.38 21.12 0.47
C ASP A 155 5.72 21.04 1.86
N ALA A 156 4.56 21.68 2.02
CA ALA A 156 3.79 21.61 3.26
C ALA A 156 3.37 20.18 3.64
N ARG A 157 3.22 19.28 2.66
CA ARG A 157 2.95 17.86 2.94
C ARG A 157 4.16 17.12 3.48
N TYR A 158 5.38 17.54 3.13
CA TYR A 158 6.60 16.98 3.69
C TYR A 158 6.90 17.53 5.09
N ASP A 159 6.59 18.81 5.36
CA ASP A 159 6.63 19.35 6.73
C ASP A 159 5.70 18.56 7.66
N TYR A 160 4.47 18.29 7.21
CA TYR A 160 3.54 17.43 7.93
C TYR A 160 4.06 15.99 8.07
N ALA A 161 4.75 15.47 7.05
CA ALA A 161 5.33 14.13 7.10
C ALA A 161 6.40 14.00 8.19
N GLU A 162 7.21 15.03 8.37
CA GLU A 162 8.25 15.07 9.40
C GLU A 162 7.64 14.99 10.81
N GLU A 163 6.63 15.82 11.10
CA GLU A 163 5.92 15.78 12.38
C GLU A 163 5.21 14.43 12.59
N TYR A 164 4.56 13.90 11.55
CA TYR A 164 3.87 12.61 11.62
C TYR A 164 4.83 11.48 12.00
N LEU A 165 6.02 11.45 11.38
CA LEU A 165 7.06 10.48 11.67
C LEU A 165 7.63 10.68 13.08
N GLU A 166 7.84 11.92 13.51
CA GLU A 166 8.28 12.23 14.87
C GLU A 166 7.32 11.63 15.91
N VAL A 167 6.01 11.79 15.71
CA VAL A 167 4.98 11.19 16.58
C VAL A 167 5.08 9.67 16.56
N CYS A 168 5.20 9.05 15.39
CA CYS A 168 5.30 7.59 15.27
C CYS A 168 6.56 7.05 15.96
N TYR A 169 7.73 7.67 15.75
CA TYR A 169 8.97 7.27 16.40
C TYR A 169 8.91 7.42 17.92
N LYS A 170 8.32 8.51 18.44
CA LYS A 170 8.10 8.66 19.88
C LYS A 170 7.24 7.53 20.46
N LEU A 171 6.21 7.10 19.72
CA LEU A 171 5.33 6.00 20.12
C LEU A 171 6.03 4.64 20.07
N TRP A 172 6.75 4.34 19.00
CA TRP A 172 7.38 3.02 18.80
C TRP A 172 8.66 2.84 19.61
N GLU A 173 9.51 3.86 19.69
CA GLU A 173 10.87 3.74 20.23
C GLU A 173 11.01 4.32 21.64
N GLY A 174 10.09 5.21 22.06
CA GLY A 174 10.22 5.97 23.30
C GLY A 174 9.15 5.71 24.35
N SER A 175 8.04 5.05 24.01
CA SER A 175 6.89 4.93 24.91
C SER A 175 6.92 3.70 25.82
N TRP A 176 7.77 2.71 25.56
CA TRP A 176 7.88 1.44 26.30
C TRP A 176 9.36 1.05 26.46
N GLU A 177 9.75 0.48 27.61
CA GLU A 177 11.12 0.01 27.97
C GLU A 177 11.23 -1.52 28.04
#